data_AF-A0A8H6YTZ7-F1
#
_entry.id   AF-A0A8H6YTZ7-F1
#
_cell.length_a   1.000
_cell.length_b   1.000
_cell.length_c   1.000
_cell.angle_alpha   90.00
_cell.angle_beta   90.00
_cell.angle_gamma   90.00
#
_symmetry.space_group_name_H-M   'P 1'
#
loop_
_entity.id
_entity.type
_entity.pdbx_description
1 polymer ?
#
loop_
_entity_poly.entity_id
_entity_poly.type
_entity_poly.pdbx_seq_one_letter_code
_entity_poly.pdbx_strand_id
1 'polypeptide(L)'
;MKTRGHFMNISRVDTCLPYNHLTDQRQSVDHQQWVLSVGSSFLESPRASSHAKPYSSLPPPVMASESEIANTLLFLRFFTAFGLASIAYDHCLTLGMEFKVIWMNPKTGWASKAAFWLNRYLTEVIIAYTVYIFSGSYVQLNDAVSDFNFIWPIKFPIHLGQLCGQFLWIFGSAAIVFGAVTHSIVVLRVYALWDQRTNVARALTVTFFICIVATAAIGIACELKLQPLFKFSPFFTTCILSSMPRLISVAFAVQTFFDVLILVITVYNALERPHRNHSEVITSLANDGFKFILAILFLRSLYLVTSLVGNPGECFATVATCWGFTSIITARLHLRLDSLALKADAGSDIPLPLSLDHSLVRDSSWWDR
;
A
#
# COMPACT_ATOMS: atom_id res chain seq x y z
N MET A 1 58.27 1.19 -14.99
CA MET A 1 57.04 1.00 -15.81
C MET A 1 56.22 2.28 -15.73
N LYS A 2 55.89 2.86 -16.88
CA LYS A 2 55.47 4.25 -17.06
C LYS A 2 54.01 4.25 -17.52
N THR A 3 53.06 4.47 -16.62
CA THR A 3 51.63 4.55 -16.95
C THR A 3 51.25 6.00 -17.26
N ARG A 4 50.95 6.27 -18.53
CA ARG A 4 50.42 7.53 -19.04
C ARG A 4 48.96 7.69 -18.62
N GLY A 5 48.64 8.79 -17.94
CA GLY A 5 47.27 9.24 -17.73
C GLY A 5 46.75 9.98 -18.97
N HIS A 6 45.62 9.55 -19.51
CA HIS A 6 44.84 10.32 -20.47
C HIS A 6 43.73 11.06 -19.74
N PHE A 7 43.89 12.38 -19.68
CA PHE A 7 42.82 13.33 -19.38
C PHE A 7 41.88 13.43 -20.59
N MET A 8 40.60 13.08 -20.39
CA MET A 8 39.55 13.39 -21.35
C MET A 8 39.04 14.80 -21.09
N ASN A 9 39.14 15.61 -22.13
CA ASN A 9 38.74 17.02 -22.20
C ASN A 9 37.27 17.06 -22.63
N ILE A 10 36.35 17.46 -21.75
CA ILE A 10 34.93 17.64 -22.09
C ILE A 10 34.75 19.09 -22.53
N SER A 11 34.73 19.27 -23.85
CA SER A 11 34.40 20.54 -24.48
C SER A 11 32.90 20.82 -24.38
N ARG A 12 32.58 22.04 -23.93
CA ARG A 12 31.28 22.71 -24.06
C ARG A 12 30.71 22.56 -25.47
N VAL A 13 29.43 22.19 -25.56
CA VAL A 13 28.60 22.47 -26.73
C VAL A 13 27.46 23.37 -26.26
N ASP A 14 27.63 24.65 -26.51
CA ASP A 14 26.58 25.66 -26.47
C ASP A 14 25.82 25.62 -27.80
N THR A 15 24.54 25.23 -27.79
CA THR A 15 23.59 25.59 -28.86
C THR A 15 22.20 25.76 -28.26
N CYS A 16 21.86 27.02 -27.96
CA CYS A 16 20.48 27.48 -27.82
C CYS A 16 19.84 27.55 -29.21
N LEU A 17 18.73 26.84 -29.42
CA LEU A 17 17.79 27.10 -30.50
C LEU A 17 16.43 27.47 -29.90
N PRO A 18 15.78 28.56 -30.35
CA PRO A 18 14.44 28.93 -29.88
C PRO A 18 13.40 28.14 -30.68
N TYR A 19 12.68 27.25 -29.99
CA TYR A 19 11.55 26.51 -30.58
C TYR A 19 10.24 27.27 -30.31
N ASN A 20 9.89 28.17 -31.22
CA ASN A 20 8.55 28.77 -31.28
C ASN A 20 7.67 27.92 -32.19
N HIS A 21 6.87 27.04 -31.60
CA HIS A 21 5.71 26.47 -32.29
C HIS A 21 4.45 26.74 -31.47
N LEU A 22 3.77 27.83 -31.84
CA LEU A 22 2.37 28.07 -31.53
C LEU A 22 1.54 27.01 -32.27
N THR A 23 1.16 25.92 -31.59
CA THR A 23 0.10 25.04 -32.05
C THR A 23 -1.24 25.55 -31.54
N ASP A 24 -2.01 26.06 -32.49
CA ASP A 24 -3.43 26.41 -32.42
C ASP A 24 -4.25 25.19 -31.94
N GLN A 25 -4.60 25.18 -30.65
CA GLN A 25 -5.40 24.12 -30.05
C GLN A 25 -6.89 24.47 -30.13
N ARG A 26 -7.44 24.44 -31.35
CA ARG A 26 -8.89 24.49 -31.59
C ARG A 26 -9.45 23.07 -31.55
N GLN A 27 -9.48 22.45 -30.37
CA GLN A 27 -10.09 21.13 -30.16
C GLN A 27 -11.49 21.27 -29.54
N SER A 28 -12.49 20.96 -30.38
CA SER A 28 -13.78 20.30 -30.10
C SER A 28 -14.33 20.41 -28.67
N VAL A 29 -15.29 21.32 -28.51
CA VAL A 29 -16.11 21.52 -27.29
C VAL A 29 -17.19 20.43 -27.12
N ASP A 30 -17.44 19.60 -28.14
CA ASP A 30 -18.64 18.74 -28.16
C ASP A 30 -18.49 17.41 -27.38
N HIS A 31 -17.26 16.96 -27.07
CA HIS A 31 -17.05 15.68 -26.37
C HIS A 31 -16.98 15.79 -24.84
N GLN A 32 -16.81 17.00 -24.27
CA GLN A 32 -16.84 17.21 -22.82
C GLN A 32 -18.26 17.28 -22.24
N GLN A 33 -19.27 17.53 -23.08
CA GLN A 33 -20.66 17.68 -22.62
C GLN A 33 -21.31 16.34 -22.24
N TRP A 34 -20.84 15.22 -22.81
CA TRP A 34 -21.44 13.90 -22.55
C TRP A 34 -21.00 13.28 -21.22
N VAL A 35 -19.76 13.52 -20.77
CA VAL A 35 -19.26 12.98 -19.49
C VAL A 35 -19.88 13.70 -18.28
N LEU A 36 -20.27 14.97 -18.44
CA LEU A 36 -20.97 15.73 -17.39
C LEU A 36 -22.45 15.34 -17.26
N SER A 37 -23.06 14.77 -18.31
CA SER A 37 -24.48 14.38 -18.33
C SER A 37 -24.79 13.10 -17.55
N VAL A 38 -23.82 12.20 -17.35
CA VAL A 38 -24.08 10.91 -16.66
C VAL A 38 -23.83 11.03 -15.15
N GLY A 39 -23.10 12.05 -14.69
CA GLY A 39 -22.81 12.28 -13.27
C GLY A 39 -23.83 13.13 -12.51
N SER A 40 -24.75 13.82 -13.20
CA SER A 40 -25.69 14.76 -12.57
C SER A 40 -26.96 14.10 -12.01
N SER A 41 -27.26 12.85 -12.38
CA SER A 41 -28.52 12.19 -12.04
C SER A 41 -28.57 11.62 -10.60
N PHE A 42 -27.48 11.68 -9.83
CA PHE A 42 -27.39 11.07 -8.50
C PHE A 42 -27.33 12.06 -7.33
N LEU A 43 -27.44 13.38 -7.60
CA LEU A 43 -27.38 14.43 -6.57
C LEU A 43 -28.43 15.54 -6.78
N GLU A 44 -29.66 15.20 -7.18
CA GLU A 44 -30.79 16.12 -7.05
C GLU A 44 -31.26 16.18 -5.58
N SER A 45 -30.61 17.04 -4.81
CA SER A 45 -31.13 17.52 -3.53
C SER A 45 -32.20 18.59 -3.77
N PRO A 46 -33.33 18.63 -3.02
CA PRO A 46 -34.42 19.56 -3.28
C PRO A 46 -34.07 20.99 -2.85
N ARG A 47 -34.24 21.95 -3.78
CA ARG A 47 -34.46 23.40 -3.59
C ARG A 47 -33.79 24.05 -2.36
N ALA A 48 -32.53 24.46 -2.52
CA ALA A 48 -31.96 25.57 -1.75
C ALA A 48 -32.08 26.88 -2.56
N SER A 49 -32.53 27.94 -1.91
CA SER A 49 -32.87 29.22 -2.51
C SER A 49 -31.68 29.95 -3.11
N SER A 50 -31.98 30.67 -4.19
CA SER A 50 -31.09 31.46 -5.02
C SER A 50 -30.59 32.73 -4.31
N HIS A 51 -29.44 32.65 -3.63
CA HIS A 51 -28.60 33.81 -3.35
C HIS A 51 -27.15 33.49 -3.76
N ALA A 52 -26.90 33.49 -5.07
CA ALA A 52 -25.56 33.44 -5.62
C ALA A 52 -24.84 34.77 -5.32
N LYS A 53 -23.87 34.74 -4.39
CA LYS A 53 -22.93 35.85 -4.21
C LYS A 53 -22.04 35.97 -5.47
N PRO A 54 -21.79 37.18 -5.98
CA PRO A 54 -20.95 37.39 -7.17
C PRO A 54 -19.53 36.87 -6.95
N TYR A 55 -19.08 35.99 -7.85
CA TYR A 55 -17.82 35.25 -7.85
C TYR A 55 -16.59 36.10 -8.25
N SER A 56 -16.61 37.42 -8.07
CA SER A 56 -15.67 38.34 -8.71
C SER A 56 -14.38 38.67 -7.93
N SER A 57 -14.01 37.90 -6.89
CA SER A 57 -12.78 38.21 -6.12
C SER A 57 -12.19 37.03 -5.33
N LEU A 58 -12.19 35.81 -5.88
CA LEU A 58 -11.33 34.78 -5.28
C LEU A 58 -9.86 35.18 -5.57
N PRO A 59 -9.02 35.38 -4.54
CA PRO A 59 -7.61 35.66 -4.76
C PRO A 59 -7.00 34.54 -5.61
N PRO A 60 -6.06 34.86 -6.52
CA PRO A 60 -5.39 33.83 -7.30
C PRO A 60 -4.82 32.78 -6.34
N PRO A 61 -4.93 31.47 -6.66
CA PRO A 61 -4.40 30.42 -5.81
C PRO A 61 -2.96 30.75 -5.51
N VAL A 62 -2.65 30.92 -4.22
CA VAL A 62 -1.30 31.22 -3.73
C VAL A 62 -0.41 30.11 -4.26
N MET A 63 0.42 30.42 -5.25
CA MET A 63 1.39 29.47 -5.76
C MET A 63 2.33 29.17 -4.61
N ALA A 64 2.36 27.90 -4.17
CA ALA A 64 3.30 27.43 -3.17
C ALA A 64 4.69 27.90 -3.58
N SER A 65 5.46 28.40 -2.61
CA SER A 65 6.81 28.87 -2.86
C SER A 65 7.66 27.73 -3.45
N GLU A 66 8.58 28.02 -4.37
CA GLU A 66 9.44 27.00 -4.97
C GLU A 66 10.20 26.17 -3.90
N SER A 67 10.56 26.82 -2.78
CA SER A 67 11.14 26.17 -1.61
C SER A 67 10.25 25.11 -0.97
N GLU A 68 8.94 25.32 -0.93
CA GLU A 68 7.99 24.37 -0.33
C GLU A 68 7.85 23.11 -1.19
N ILE A 69 7.82 23.29 -2.52
CA ILE A 69 7.81 22.18 -3.48
C ILE A 69 9.11 21.37 -3.36
N ALA A 70 10.27 22.04 -3.28
CA ALA A 70 11.55 21.39 -3.13
C ALA A 70 11.64 20.57 -1.82
N ASN A 71 11.17 21.13 -0.70
CA ASN A 71 11.13 20.44 0.59
C ASN A 71 10.22 19.20 0.55
N THR A 72 9.05 19.32 -0.06
CA THR A 72 8.09 18.22 -0.22
C THR A 72 8.68 17.08 -1.07
N LEU A 73 9.38 17.42 -2.15
CA LEU A 73 10.04 16.43 -3.01
C LEU A 73 11.22 15.76 -2.31
N LEU A 74 12.00 16.51 -1.53
CA LEU A 74 13.09 15.95 -0.74
C LEU A 74 12.57 14.96 0.30
N PHE A 75 11.49 15.34 1.01
CA PHE A 75 10.80 14.46 1.96
C PHE A 75 10.34 13.16 1.29
N LEU A 76 9.68 13.28 0.14
CA LEU A 76 9.19 12.13 -0.64
C LEU A 76 10.32 11.17 -1.05
N ARG A 77 11.43 11.70 -1.59
CA ARG A 77 12.61 10.90 -1.97
C ARG A 77 13.23 10.19 -0.78
N PHE A 78 13.40 10.91 0.33
CA PHE A 78 14.02 10.36 1.53
C PHE A 78 13.18 9.24 2.16
N PHE A 79 11.89 9.47 2.35
CA PHE A 79 11.00 8.49 2.99
C PHE A 79 10.77 7.25 2.13
N THR A 80 10.61 7.40 0.81
CA THR A 80 10.49 6.25 -0.09
C THR A 80 11.79 5.42 -0.12
N ALA A 81 12.95 6.06 -0.14
CA ALA A 81 14.24 5.36 -0.03
C ALA A 81 14.42 4.67 1.32
N PHE A 82 13.97 5.30 2.42
CA PHE A 82 13.97 4.69 3.76
C PHE A 82 13.07 3.46 3.83
N GLY A 83 11.88 3.52 3.25
CA GLY A 83 10.98 2.37 3.13
C GLY A 83 11.61 1.22 2.35
N LEU A 84 12.24 1.52 1.21
CA LEU A 84 12.96 0.53 0.38
C LEU A 84 14.14 -0.11 1.13
N ALA A 85 14.98 0.70 1.79
CA ALA A 85 16.11 0.20 2.56
C ALA A 85 15.65 -0.71 3.71
N SER A 86 14.57 -0.34 4.39
CA SER A 86 14.00 -1.11 5.50
C SER A 86 13.51 -2.49 5.05
N ILE A 87 12.77 -2.56 3.94
CA ILE A 87 12.24 -3.83 3.43
C ILE A 87 13.35 -4.72 2.85
N ALA A 88 14.33 -4.13 2.14
CA ALA A 88 15.48 -4.86 1.63
C ALA A 88 16.37 -5.43 2.75
N TYR A 89 16.60 -4.64 3.81
CA TYR A 89 17.33 -5.10 4.99
C TYR A 89 16.61 -6.27 5.67
N ASP A 90 15.30 -6.13 5.89
CA ASP A 90 14.49 -7.21 6.47
C ASP A 90 14.50 -8.47 5.59
N HIS A 91 14.51 -8.31 4.26
CA HIS A 91 14.50 -9.43 3.30
C HIS A 91 15.76 -10.26 3.46
N CYS A 92 16.92 -9.59 3.53
CA CYS A 92 18.20 -10.25 3.73
C CYS A 92 18.24 -11.05 5.05
N LEU A 93 17.62 -10.51 6.11
CA LEU A 93 17.56 -11.19 7.41
C LEU A 93 16.63 -12.41 7.40
N THR A 94 15.53 -12.38 6.65
CA THR A 94 14.52 -13.47 6.66
C THR A 94 14.68 -14.50 5.55
N LEU A 95 15.53 -14.25 4.54
CA LEU A 95 15.66 -15.08 3.34
C LEU A 95 15.91 -16.57 3.64
N GLY A 96 16.79 -16.87 4.60
CA GLY A 96 17.12 -18.27 4.95
C GLY A 96 15.93 -19.02 5.57
N MET A 97 15.18 -18.35 6.45
CA MET A 97 13.96 -18.92 7.03
C MET A 97 12.85 -19.06 5.99
N GLU A 98 12.71 -18.07 5.12
CA GLU A 98 11.74 -18.07 4.04
C GLU A 98 11.93 -19.25 3.09
N PHE A 99 13.17 -19.48 2.65
CA PHE A 99 13.48 -20.60 1.77
C PHE A 99 13.11 -21.94 2.39
N LYS A 100 13.43 -22.14 3.67
CA LYS A 100 13.12 -23.37 4.39
C LYS A 100 11.61 -23.56 4.64
N VAL A 101 10.92 -22.52 5.09
CA VAL A 101 9.54 -22.60 5.59
C VAL A 101 8.49 -22.48 4.49
N ILE A 102 8.70 -21.61 3.50
CA ILE A 102 7.73 -21.31 2.45
C ILE A 102 8.05 -22.12 1.18
N TRP A 103 9.28 -22.02 0.69
CA TRP A 103 9.62 -22.51 -0.64
C TRP A 103 9.89 -24.02 -0.65
N MET A 104 10.78 -24.49 0.23
CA MET A 104 11.17 -25.90 0.32
C MET A 104 10.12 -26.79 0.99
N ASN A 105 9.20 -26.22 1.78
CA ASN A 105 8.17 -27.00 2.44
C ASN A 105 7.08 -27.42 1.44
N PRO A 106 6.90 -28.74 1.17
CA PRO A 106 5.84 -29.22 0.30
C PRO A 106 4.45 -29.11 0.95
N LYS A 107 4.38 -29.01 2.28
CA LYS A 107 3.11 -28.91 3.02
C LYS A 107 2.49 -27.51 2.96
N THR A 108 3.31 -26.48 2.70
CA THR A 108 2.80 -25.11 2.56
C THR A 108 1.91 -25.04 1.31
N GLY A 109 0.61 -24.81 1.50
CA GLY A 109 -0.35 -24.74 0.41
C GLY A 109 -0.03 -23.61 -0.58
N TRP A 110 -0.40 -23.78 -1.85
CA TRP A 110 -0.12 -22.81 -2.92
C TRP A 110 -0.67 -21.41 -2.61
N ALA A 111 -1.83 -21.31 -1.96
CA ALA A 111 -2.46 -20.05 -1.60
C ALA A 111 -1.62 -19.26 -0.57
N SER A 112 -1.02 -19.95 0.41
CA SER A 112 -0.07 -19.32 1.34
C SER A 112 1.18 -18.84 0.59
N LYS A 113 1.78 -19.67 -0.28
CA LYS A 113 2.93 -19.25 -1.09
C LYS A 113 2.61 -18.02 -1.95
N ALA A 114 1.45 -17.99 -2.60
CA ALA A 114 0.99 -16.85 -3.40
C ALA A 114 0.74 -15.60 -2.55
N ALA A 115 0.09 -15.73 -1.39
CA ALA A 115 -0.14 -14.61 -0.47
C ALA A 115 1.17 -14.06 0.09
N PHE A 116 2.14 -14.92 0.43
CA PHE A 116 3.48 -14.51 0.84
C PHE A 116 4.18 -13.74 -0.29
N TRP A 117 4.15 -14.29 -1.51
CA TRP A 117 4.79 -13.66 -2.66
C TRP A 117 4.20 -12.28 -2.97
N LEU A 118 2.86 -12.18 -3.03
CA LEU A 118 2.15 -10.93 -3.26
C LEU A 118 2.34 -9.92 -2.13
N ASN A 119 2.41 -10.35 -0.87
CA ASN A 119 2.65 -9.42 0.22
C ASN A 119 4.10 -8.90 0.19
N ARG A 120 5.07 -9.78 -0.08
CA ARG A 120 6.50 -9.47 0.05
C ARG A 120 7.08 -8.89 -1.24
N TYR A 121 7.19 -9.70 -2.28
CA TYR A 121 7.93 -9.38 -3.50
C TYR A 121 7.25 -8.30 -4.32
N LEU A 122 5.92 -8.34 -4.44
CA LEU A 122 5.19 -7.28 -5.14
C LEU A 122 5.39 -5.93 -4.44
N THR A 123 5.36 -5.88 -3.11
CA THR A 123 5.60 -4.64 -2.35
C THR A 123 7.02 -4.12 -2.57
N GLU A 124 8.04 -5.00 -2.52
CA GLU A 124 9.44 -4.62 -2.79
C GLU A 124 9.61 -4.03 -4.19
N VAL A 125 9.04 -4.69 -5.21
CA VAL A 125 9.10 -4.22 -6.60
C VAL A 125 8.40 -2.88 -6.76
N ILE A 126 7.22 -2.70 -6.17
CA ILE A 126 6.46 -1.45 -6.29
C ILE A 126 7.16 -0.30 -5.57
N ILE A 127 7.70 -0.52 -4.36
CA ILE A 127 8.45 0.53 -3.65
C ILE A 127 9.75 0.88 -4.39
N ALA A 128 10.46 -0.13 -4.93
CA ALA A 128 11.65 0.12 -5.76
C ALA A 128 11.30 0.94 -7.01
N TYR A 129 10.19 0.61 -7.67
CA TYR A 129 9.67 1.38 -8.79
C TYR A 129 9.28 2.81 -8.40
N THR A 130 8.65 2.99 -7.24
CA THR A 130 8.34 4.33 -6.69
C THR A 130 9.60 5.17 -6.45
N VAL A 131 10.64 4.60 -5.84
CA VAL A 131 11.93 5.28 -5.64
C VAL A 131 12.56 5.64 -6.99
N TYR A 132 12.53 4.73 -7.95
CA TYR A 132 13.03 4.97 -9.30
C TYR A 132 12.34 6.16 -9.96
N ILE A 133 11.00 6.21 -9.96
CA ILE A 133 10.21 7.30 -10.54
C ILE A 133 10.53 8.64 -9.88
N PHE A 134 10.60 8.70 -8.54
CA PHE A 134 10.85 9.95 -7.82
C PHE A 134 12.33 10.38 -7.80
N SER A 135 13.26 9.51 -8.19
CA SER A 135 14.70 9.84 -8.26
C SER A 135 15.05 10.89 -9.32
N GLY A 136 14.20 11.07 -10.34
CA GLY A 136 14.49 11.96 -11.47
C GLY A 136 15.40 11.35 -12.55
N SER A 137 15.83 10.09 -12.39
CA SER A 137 16.72 9.41 -13.36
C SER A 137 16.06 9.08 -14.71
N TYR A 138 14.77 9.40 -14.88
CA TYR A 138 13.94 8.96 -16.01
C TYR A 138 14.13 9.78 -17.31
N VAL A 139 14.80 10.93 -17.26
CA VAL A 139 14.85 11.95 -18.34
C VAL A 139 15.25 11.41 -19.73
N GLN A 140 15.90 10.25 -19.84
CA GLN A 140 16.38 9.71 -21.12
C GLN A 140 15.38 8.83 -21.90
N LEU A 141 14.18 8.51 -21.37
CA LEU A 141 13.26 7.58 -22.04
C LEU A 141 12.21 8.22 -22.96
N ASN A 142 12.10 9.55 -23.00
CA ASN A 142 11.01 10.25 -23.69
C ASN A 142 11.07 10.22 -25.23
N ASP A 143 12.19 9.85 -25.85
CA ASP A 143 12.32 9.93 -27.31
C ASP A 143 12.07 8.59 -28.05
N ALA A 144 11.82 7.47 -27.34
CA ALA A 144 11.80 6.13 -27.96
C ALA A 144 10.50 5.31 -27.78
N VAL A 145 9.45 5.83 -27.11
CA VAL A 145 8.24 5.05 -26.78
C VAL A 145 7.08 5.32 -27.77
N SER A 146 7.37 5.40 -29.07
CA SER A 146 6.32 5.59 -30.08
C SER A 146 5.50 4.34 -30.41
N ASP A 147 5.92 3.11 -30.07
CA ASP A 147 5.28 1.90 -30.63
C ASP A 147 5.12 0.71 -29.66
N PHE A 148 4.71 0.93 -28.42
CA PHE A 148 4.35 -0.18 -27.51
C PHE A 148 2.91 -0.69 -27.76
N ASN A 149 2.62 -1.09 -29.00
CA ASN A 149 1.33 -1.65 -29.45
C ASN A 149 1.20 -3.17 -29.23
N PHE A 150 2.10 -3.82 -28.48
CA PHE A 150 2.34 -5.25 -28.68
C PHE A 150 1.49 -6.23 -27.83
N ILE A 151 0.81 -5.84 -26.73
CA ILE A 151 0.29 -6.86 -25.78
C ILE A 151 -1.21 -6.74 -25.36
N TRP A 152 -1.91 -5.63 -25.57
CA TRP A 152 -3.32 -5.53 -25.13
C TRP A 152 -4.27 -5.08 -26.24
N PRO A 153 -5.31 -5.87 -26.60
CA PRO A 153 -6.27 -5.53 -27.66
C PRO A 153 -7.26 -4.42 -27.28
N ILE A 154 -7.15 -3.85 -26.08
CA ILE A 154 -8.01 -2.75 -25.62
C ILE A 154 -7.29 -1.44 -25.96
N LYS A 155 -7.73 -0.78 -27.04
CA LYS A 155 -7.28 0.57 -27.40
C LYS A 155 -7.75 1.57 -26.36
N PHE A 156 -6.97 1.77 -25.30
CA PHE A 156 -7.13 2.94 -24.44
C PHE A 156 -6.43 4.14 -25.11
N PRO A 157 -7.14 5.24 -25.39
CA PRO A 157 -6.52 6.45 -25.93
C PRO A 157 -5.73 7.13 -24.82
N ILE A 158 -4.42 6.89 -24.75
CA ILE A 158 -3.55 7.54 -23.76
C ILE A 158 -2.48 8.32 -24.54
N HIS A 159 -2.50 9.65 -24.50
CA HIS A 159 -1.46 10.53 -25.07
C HIS A 159 -0.32 10.77 -24.06
N LEU A 160 0.87 11.15 -24.54
CA LEU A 160 2.21 11.30 -23.92
C LEU A 160 2.36 11.88 -22.48
N GLY A 161 1.29 12.23 -21.77
CA GLY A 161 1.22 12.22 -20.30
C GLY A 161 1.13 10.80 -19.70
N GLN A 162 1.48 9.78 -20.49
CA GLN A 162 1.26 8.35 -20.21
C GLN A 162 1.97 7.84 -18.96
N LEU A 163 3.19 8.29 -18.67
CA LEU A 163 4.03 7.62 -17.66
C LEU A 163 3.60 7.93 -16.23
N CYS A 164 3.31 9.20 -15.92
CA CYS A 164 2.75 9.57 -14.63
C CYS A 164 1.39 8.89 -14.41
N GLY A 165 0.59 8.78 -15.48
CA GLY A 165 -0.67 8.04 -15.47
C GLY A 165 -0.48 6.53 -15.26
N GLN A 166 0.48 5.92 -15.94
CA GLN A 166 0.83 4.49 -15.80
C GLN A 166 1.36 4.19 -14.40
N PHE A 167 2.27 5.02 -13.88
CA PHE A 167 2.75 4.92 -12.50
C PHE A 167 1.58 4.93 -11.52
N LEU A 168 0.65 5.88 -11.68
CA LEU A 168 -0.51 5.98 -10.81
C LEU A 168 -1.37 4.71 -10.86
N TRP A 169 -1.68 4.19 -12.06
CA TRP A 169 -2.45 2.95 -12.21
C TRP A 169 -1.75 1.75 -11.60
N ILE A 170 -0.44 1.59 -11.86
CA ILE A 170 0.37 0.48 -11.32
C ILE A 170 0.38 0.56 -9.79
N PHE A 171 0.67 1.74 -9.24
CA PHE A 171 0.76 1.96 -7.80
C PHE A 171 -0.59 1.75 -7.10
N GLY A 172 -1.67 2.35 -7.63
CA GLY A 172 -3.00 2.26 -7.06
C GLY A 172 -3.61 0.85 -7.14
N SER A 173 -3.46 0.18 -8.29
CA SER A 173 -3.87 -1.22 -8.45
C SER A 173 -3.10 -2.15 -7.51
N ALA A 174 -1.78 -1.96 -7.40
CA ALA A 174 -0.97 -2.76 -6.49
C ALA A 174 -1.35 -2.51 -5.02
N ALA A 175 -1.73 -1.29 -4.64
CA ALA A 175 -2.22 -0.98 -3.30
C ALA A 175 -3.53 -1.70 -2.97
N ILE A 176 -4.45 -1.83 -3.93
CA ILE A 176 -5.69 -2.61 -3.78
C ILE A 176 -5.37 -4.10 -3.54
N VAL A 177 -4.51 -4.68 -4.39
CA VAL A 177 -4.11 -6.10 -4.28
C VAL A 177 -3.43 -6.37 -2.94
N PHE A 178 -2.47 -5.53 -2.54
CA PHE A 178 -1.80 -5.67 -1.26
C PHE A 178 -2.74 -5.51 -0.08
N GLY A 179 -3.65 -4.53 -0.12
CA GLY A 179 -4.68 -4.34 0.90
C GLY A 179 -5.51 -5.60 1.09
N ALA A 180 -6.00 -6.19 -0.02
CA ALA A 180 -6.76 -7.43 -0.01
C ALA A 180 -5.97 -8.62 0.57
N VAL A 181 -4.71 -8.80 0.17
CA VAL A 181 -3.85 -9.87 0.69
C VAL A 181 -3.60 -9.71 2.19
N THR A 182 -3.22 -8.50 2.63
CA THR A 182 -2.96 -8.22 4.06
C THR A 182 -4.21 -8.46 4.90
N HIS A 183 -5.37 -7.95 4.45
CA HIS A 183 -6.64 -8.16 5.15
C HIS A 183 -7.05 -9.64 5.17
N SER A 184 -6.81 -10.40 4.10
CA SER A 184 -7.08 -11.84 4.08
C SER A 184 -6.25 -12.58 5.15
N ILE A 185 -4.95 -12.26 5.27
CA ILE A 185 -4.06 -12.88 6.26
C ILE A 185 -4.54 -12.57 7.70
N VAL A 186 -4.92 -11.32 7.96
CA VAL A 186 -5.41 -10.92 9.28
C VAL A 186 -6.75 -11.60 9.60
N VAL A 187 -7.68 -11.67 8.63
CA VAL A 187 -8.97 -12.38 8.81
C VAL A 187 -8.75 -13.86 9.10
N LEU A 188 -7.88 -14.54 8.35
CA LEU A 188 -7.55 -15.95 8.60
C LEU A 188 -7.01 -16.17 10.01
N ARG A 189 -6.18 -15.25 10.51
CA ARG A 189 -5.66 -15.31 11.87
C ARG A 189 -6.76 -15.14 12.92
N VAL A 190 -7.63 -14.14 12.77
CA VAL A 190 -8.74 -13.92 13.71
C VAL A 190 -9.71 -15.09 13.68
N TYR A 191 -9.94 -15.69 12.51
CA TYR A 191 -10.74 -16.90 12.37
C TYR A 191 -10.13 -18.08 13.12
N ALA A 192 -8.81 -18.31 13.00
CA ALA A 192 -8.11 -19.33 13.76
C ALA A 192 -8.21 -19.11 15.29
N LEU A 193 -8.24 -17.84 15.73
CA LEU A 193 -8.41 -17.49 17.14
C LEU A 193 -9.83 -17.76 17.67
N TRP A 194 -10.84 -17.81 16.80
CA TRP A 194 -12.24 -18.05 17.16
C TRP A 194 -12.64 -19.53 17.18
N ASP A 195 -11.66 -20.42 17.32
CA ASP A 195 -11.85 -21.88 17.38
C ASP A 195 -12.78 -22.40 16.26
N GLN A 196 -12.59 -21.84 15.06
CA GLN A 196 -13.29 -22.23 13.84
C GLN A 196 -14.82 -22.08 13.85
N ARG A 197 -15.42 -21.29 14.75
CA ARG A 197 -16.87 -21.01 14.75
C ARG A 197 -17.32 -20.43 13.39
N THR A 198 -18.19 -21.16 12.69
CA THR A 198 -18.60 -20.86 11.30
C THR A 198 -19.37 -19.54 11.14
N ASN A 199 -20.13 -19.14 12.16
CA ASN A 199 -20.87 -17.87 12.13
C ASN A 199 -19.94 -16.66 12.02
N VAL A 200 -18.80 -16.69 12.73
CA VAL A 200 -17.84 -15.59 12.70
C VAL A 200 -16.94 -15.65 11.49
N ALA A 201 -16.61 -16.85 11.01
CA ALA A 201 -16.03 -17.03 9.68
C ALA A 201 -16.88 -16.33 8.61
N ARG A 202 -18.19 -16.59 8.61
CA ARG A 202 -19.14 -16.02 7.65
C ARG A 202 -19.24 -14.50 7.80
N ALA A 203 -19.38 -13.98 9.01
CA ALA A 203 -19.44 -12.55 9.27
C ALA A 203 -18.17 -11.82 8.80
N LEU A 204 -16.98 -12.29 9.22
CA LEU A 204 -15.70 -11.71 8.82
C LEU A 204 -15.49 -11.77 7.31
N THR A 205 -15.85 -12.87 6.67
CA THR A 205 -15.70 -13.05 5.22
C THR A 205 -16.62 -12.09 4.45
N VAL A 206 -17.90 -11.98 4.85
CA VAL A 206 -18.85 -11.05 4.21
C VAL A 206 -18.36 -9.61 4.36
N THR A 207 -17.96 -9.20 5.57
CA THR A 207 -17.46 -7.84 5.79
C THR A 207 -16.18 -7.57 5.02
N PHE A 208 -15.26 -8.53 4.95
CA PHE A 208 -14.04 -8.44 4.14
C PHE A 208 -14.35 -8.12 2.67
N PHE A 209 -15.24 -8.89 2.04
CA PHE A 209 -15.58 -8.66 0.63
C PHE A 209 -16.26 -7.30 0.40
N ILE A 210 -17.17 -6.89 1.29
CA ILE A 210 -17.81 -5.57 1.21
C ILE A 210 -16.76 -4.46 1.28
N CYS A 211 -15.84 -4.52 2.26
CA CYS A 211 -14.80 -3.50 2.44
C CYS A 211 -13.81 -3.46 1.27
N ILE A 212 -13.38 -4.61 0.74
CA ILE A 212 -12.46 -4.67 -0.40
C ILE A 212 -13.13 -4.17 -1.69
N VAL A 213 -14.37 -4.56 -1.97
CA VAL A 213 -15.09 -4.07 -3.15
C VAL A 213 -15.33 -2.56 -3.06
N ALA A 214 -15.74 -2.05 -1.90
CA ALA A 214 -15.89 -0.62 -1.68
C ALA A 214 -14.56 0.13 -1.88
N THR A 215 -13.47 -0.38 -1.30
CA THR A 215 -12.13 0.20 -1.44
C THR A 215 -11.68 0.21 -2.90
N ALA A 216 -11.86 -0.90 -3.63
CA ALA A 216 -11.49 -0.99 -5.04
C ALA A 216 -12.30 -0.01 -5.91
N ALA A 217 -13.62 0.08 -5.70
CA ALA A 217 -14.46 1.01 -6.44
C ALA A 217 -14.07 2.48 -6.19
N ILE A 218 -13.83 2.86 -4.93
CA ILE A 218 -13.37 4.20 -4.56
C ILE A 218 -11.97 4.47 -5.10
N GLY A 219 -11.07 3.49 -5.03
CA GLY A 219 -9.70 3.56 -5.55
C GLY A 219 -9.67 3.81 -7.05
N ILE A 220 -10.39 3.01 -7.84
CA ILE A 220 -10.52 3.18 -9.29
C ILE A 220 -11.12 4.55 -9.64
N ALA A 221 -12.21 4.94 -8.96
CA ALA A 221 -12.82 6.26 -9.16
C ALA A 221 -11.85 7.41 -8.82
N CYS A 222 -10.99 7.21 -7.82
CA CYS A 222 -9.97 8.16 -7.46
C CYS A 222 -8.87 8.24 -8.52
N GLU A 223 -8.36 7.11 -9.00
CA GLU A 223 -7.32 7.06 -10.03
C GLU A 223 -7.76 7.80 -11.30
N LEU A 224 -9.00 7.58 -11.75
CA LEU A 224 -9.59 8.30 -12.88
C LEU A 224 -9.62 9.82 -12.69
N LYS A 225 -9.92 10.30 -11.47
CA LYS A 225 -9.92 11.74 -11.16
C LYS A 225 -8.53 12.32 -10.96
N LEU A 226 -7.57 11.47 -10.58
CA LEU A 226 -6.22 11.88 -10.25
C LEU A 226 -5.31 11.95 -11.47
N GLN A 227 -5.62 11.18 -12.53
CA GLN A 227 -4.91 11.23 -13.82
C GLN A 227 -4.64 12.65 -14.34
N PRO A 228 -5.64 13.56 -14.48
CA PRO A 228 -5.39 14.90 -15.02
C PRO A 228 -4.60 15.82 -14.06
N LEU A 229 -4.47 15.44 -12.79
CA LEU A 229 -3.78 16.22 -11.76
C LEU A 229 -2.27 15.89 -11.69
N PHE A 230 -1.86 14.76 -12.26
CA PHE A 230 -0.45 14.40 -12.38
C PHE A 230 0.15 15.08 -13.61
N LYS A 231 1.05 16.04 -13.36
CA LYS A 231 1.78 16.73 -14.42
C LYS A 231 3.27 16.48 -14.27
N PHE A 232 3.93 16.19 -15.39
CA PHE A 232 5.37 16.10 -15.42
C PHE A 232 5.97 17.51 -15.29
N SER A 233 6.89 17.69 -14.33
CA SER A 233 7.64 18.94 -14.20
C SER A 233 9.06 18.74 -14.74
N PRO A 234 9.45 19.46 -15.81
CA PRO A 234 10.79 19.32 -16.40
C PRO A 234 11.89 19.81 -15.45
N PHE A 235 11.59 20.76 -14.56
CA PHE A 235 12.56 21.30 -13.60
C PHE A 235 13.01 20.27 -12.57
N PHE A 236 12.06 19.50 -12.04
CA PHE A 236 12.34 18.46 -11.05
C PHE A 236 12.51 17.07 -11.67
N THR A 237 12.30 16.93 -12.99
CA THR A 237 12.40 15.68 -13.75
C THR A 237 11.53 14.55 -13.19
N THR A 238 10.39 14.91 -12.58
CA THR A 238 9.50 13.98 -11.89
C THR A 238 8.05 14.35 -12.12
N CYS A 239 7.17 13.37 -11.88
CA CYS A 239 5.73 13.59 -11.80
C CYS A 239 5.40 14.32 -10.50
N ILE A 240 4.66 15.43 -10.60
CA ILE A 240 4.16 16.19 -9.45
C ILE A 240 2.65 16.09 -9.42
N LEU A 241 2.11 15.89 -8.22
CA LEU A 241 0.68 15.91 -7.98
C LEU A 241 0.27 17.27 -7.39
N SER A 242 -0.58 18.00 -8.10
CA SER A 242 -1.01 19.35 -7.68
C SER A 242 -1.94 19.35 -6.47
N SER A 243 -2.84 18.37 -6.34
CA SER A 243 -3.83 18.34 -5.26
C SER A 243 -4.30 16.92 -4.95
N MET A 244 -4.62 16.69 -3.67
CA MET A 244 -5.08 15.39 -3.20
C MET A 244 -6.62 15.34 -3.20
N PRO A 245 -7.25 14.42 -3.94
CA PRO A 245 -8.71 14.28 -3.91
C PRO A 245 -9.15 13.66 -2.58
N ARG A 246 -10.27 14.16 -2.05
CA ARG A 246 -10.87 13.65 -0.80
C ARG A 246 -11.22 12.16 -0.85
N LEU A 247 -11.40 11.59 -2.04
CA LEU A 247 -11.70 10.16 -2.23
C LEU A 247 -10.61 9.25 -1.66
N ILE A 248 -9.34 9.67 -1.66
CA ILE A 248 -8.26 8.85 -1.11
C ILE A 248 -8.43 8.67 0.40
N SER A 249 -8.77 9.75 1.11
CA SER A 249 -9.04 9.70 2.55
C SER A 249 -10.25 8.83 2.86
N VAL A 250 -11.27 8.82 1.99
CA VAL A 250 -12.42 7.92 2.13
C VAL A 250 -11.99 6.45 1.94
N ALA A 251 -11.18 6.14 0.93
CA ALA A 251 -10.66 4.79 0.72
C ALA A 251 -9.85 4.29 1.92
N PHE A 252 -8.97 5.14 2.46
CA PHE A 252 -8.18 4.83 3.66
C PHE A 252 -9.03 4.70 4.92
N ALA A 253 -10.10 5.50 5.05
CA ALA A 253 -11.04 5.38 6.16
C ALA A 253 -11.78 4.05 6.12
N VAL A 254 -12.23 3.58 4.94
CA VAL A 254 -12.88 2.27 4.78
C VAL A 254 -11.96 1.14 5.21
N GLN A 255 -10.67 1.18 4.81
CA GLN A 255 -9.69 0.19 5.24
C GLN A 255 -9.43 0.22 6.75
N THR A 256 -9.23 1.41 7.31
CA THR A 256 -8.98 1.60 8.75
C THR A 256 -10.16 1.15 9.59
N PHE A 257 -11.39 1.44 9.13
CA PHE A 257 -12.62 0.96 9.77
C PHE A 257 -12.65 -0.56 9.88
N PHE A 258 -12.28 -1.27 8.81
CA PHE A 258 -12.21 -2.72 8.83
C PHE A 258 -11.19 -3.25 9.85
N ASP A 259 -10.05 -2.59 10.02
CA ASP A 259 -9.07 -2.98 11.03
C ASP A 259 -9.53 -2.72 12.45
N VAL A 260 -10.25 -1.62 12.69
CA VAL A 260 -10.89 -1.35 13.98
C VAL A 260 -11.91 -2.45 14.30
N LEU A 261 -12.72 -2.88 13.32
CA LEU A 261 -13.66 -3.98 13.50
C LEU A 261 -12.94 -5.29 13.88
N ILE A 262 -11.87 -5.63 13.16
CA ILE A 262 -11.04 -6.81 13.46
C ILE A 262 -10.45 -6.72 14.88
N LEU A 263 -9.95 -5.55 15.27
CA LEU A 263 -9.41 -5.33 16.60
C LEU A 263 -10.49 -5.54 17.67
N VAL A 264 -11.69 -4.97 17.48
CA VAL A 264 -12.82 -5.12 18.40
C VAL A 264 -13.23 -6.59 18.53
N ILE A 265 -13.36 -7.33 17.42
CA ILE A 265 -13.69 -8.76 17.44
C ILE A 265 -12.60 -9.57 18.15
N THR A 266 -11.34 -9.22 17.97
CA THR A 266 -10.19 -9.87 18.64
C THR A 266 -10.22 -9.63 20.14
N VAL A 267 -10.47 -8.39 20.58
CA VAL A 267 -10.59 -8.04 22.00
C VAL A 267 -11.82 -8.72 22.61
N TYR A 268 -12.95 -8.73 21.91
CA TYR A 268 -14.17 -9.39 22.36
C TYR A 268 -13.93 -10.89 22.61
N ASN A 269 -13.25 -11.58 21.68
CA ASN A 269 -12.88 -12.99 21.85
C ASN A 269 -12.02 -13.23 23.10
N ALA A 270 -11.07 -12.33 23.35
CA ALA A 270 -10.21 -12.41 24.53
C ALA A 270 -10.98 -12.18 25.83
N LEU A 271 -12.08 -11.43 25.80
CA LEU A 271 -12.95 -11.22 26.96
C LEU A 271 -13.97 -12.37 27.16
N GLU A 272 -14.45 -13.00 26.08
CA GLU A 272 -15.42 -14.11 26.15
C GLU A 272 -14.80 -15.39 26.73
N ARG A 273 -13.51 -15.63 26.50
CA ARG A 273 -12.83 -16.82 27.04
C ARG A 273 -12.80 -16.76 28.58
N PRO A 274 -13.21 -17.83 29.29
CA PRO A 274 -13.17 -17.85 30.75
C PRO A 274 -11.71 -17.91 31.23
N HIS A 275 -11.27 -16.87 31.94
CA HIS A 275 -9.91 -16.79 32.51
C HIS A 275 -9.94 -17.00 34.02
N ARG A 276 -8.94 -17.70 34.56
CA ARG A 276 -8.79 -17.87 36.01
C ARG A 276 -8.18 -16.64 36.68
N ASN A 277 -7.24 -15.98 36.01
CA ASN A 277 -6.51 -14.82 36.51
C ASN A 277 -6.50 -13.69 35.47
N HIS A 278 -6.60 -12.43 35.92
CA HIS A 278 -6.56 -11.26 35.04
C HIS A 278 -5.23 -11.09 34.28
N SER A 279 -4.11 -11.56 34.85
CA SER A 279 -2.79 -11.49 34.20
C SER A 279 -2.68 -12.43 33.00
N GLU A 280 -3.38 -13.56 33.03
CA GLU A 280 -3.37 -14.58 31.97
C GLU A 280 -3.97 -14.03 30.66
N VAL A 281 -5.01 -13.18 30.77
CA VAL A 281 -5.66 -12.51 29.63
C VAL A 281 -4.66 -11.69 28.83
N ILE A 282 -3.89 -10.84 29.51
CA ILE A 282 -2.97 -9.89 28.86
C ILE A 282 -1.81 -10.65 28.20
N THR A 283 -1.27 -11.67 28.89
CA THR A 283 -0.20 -12.50 28.34
C THR A 283 -0.67 -13.35 27.16
N SER A 284 -1.86 -13.95 27.23
CA SER A 284 -2.43 -14.70 26.10
C SER A 284 -2.65 -13.78 24.91
N LEU A 285 -3.33 -12.65 25.12
CA LEU A 285 -3.62 -11.68 24.06
C LEU A 285 -2.34 -11.16 23.38
N ALA A 286 -1.32 -10.84 24.19
CA ALA A 286 -0.02 -10.40 23.70
C ALA A 286 0.68 -11.49 22.86
N ASN A 287 0.58 -12.75 23.27
CA ASN A 287 1.18 -13.90 22.59
C ASN A 287 0.40 -14.30 21.32
N ASP A 288 -0.91 -14.08 21.31
CA ASP A 288 -1.81 -14.36 20.18
C ASP A 288 -1.62 -13.39 19.00
N GLY A 289 -0.74 -12.39 19.17
CA GLY A 289 -0.30 -11.44 18.17
C GLY A 289 -1.20 -10.24 17.98
N PHE A 290 -1.96 -9.90 19.01
CA PHE A 290 -2.60 -8.59 19.17
C PHE A 290 -1.65 -7.43 18.85
N LYS A 291 -0.37 -7.54 19.26
CA LYS A 291 0.66 -6.52 18.97
C LYS A 291 0.81 -6.24 17.47
N PHE A 292 0.67 -7.25 16.63
CA PHE A 292 0.75 -7.08 15.17
C PHE A 292 -0.47 -6.37 14.61
N ILE A 293 -1.67 -6.73 15.07
CA ILE A 293 -2.92 -6.06 14.67
C ILE A 293 -2.87 -4.59 15.07
N LEU A 294 -2.44 -4.29 16.29
CA LEU A 294 -2.28 -2.92 16.78
C LEU A 294 -1.24 -2.13 15.97
N ALA A 295 -0.10 -2.74 15.64
CA ALA A 295 0.93 -2.11 14.82
C ALA A 295 0.43 -1.80 13.40
N ILE A 296 -0.30 -2.72 12.76
CA ILE A 296 -0.91 -2.51 11.45
C ILE A 296 -1.95 -1.39 11.53
N LEU A 297 -2.84 -1.40 12.53
CA LEU A 297 -3.83 -0.35 12.72
C LEU A 297 -3.18 1.02 12.91
N PHE A 298 -2.09 1.09 13.68
CA PHE A 298 -1.32 2.32 13.87
C PHE A 298 -0.74 2.83 12.55
N LEU A 299 -0.05 1.99 11.78
CA LEU A 299 0.50 2.35 10.47
C LEU A 299 -0.59 2.83 9.51
N ARG A 300 -1.78 2.23 9.55
CA ARG A 300 -2.91 2.64 8.69
C ARG A 300 -3.55 3.94 9.10
N SER A 301 -3.64 4.17 10.41
CA SER A 301 -4.09 5.44 10.96
C SER A 301 -3.14 6.59 10.57
N LEU A 302 -1.82 6.34 10.52
CA LEU A 302 -0.86 7.34 10.07
C LEU A 302 -1.15 7.82 8.65
N TYR A 303 -1.33 6.91 7.68
CA TYR A 303 -1.58 7.36 6.32
C TYR A 303 -2.97 8.01 6.14
N LEU A 304 -3.97 7.56 6.91
CA LEU A 304 -5.30 8.22 6.94
C LEU A 304 -5.17 9.66 7.46
N VAL A 305 -4.41 9.89 8.52
CA VAL A 305 -4.17 11.24 9.04
C VAL A 305 -3.44 12.07 8.00
N THR A 306 -2.36 11.56 7.40
CA THR A 306 -1.63 12.32 6.37
C THR A 306 -2.45 12.59 5.11
N SER A 307 -3.44 11.76 4.77
CA SER A 307 -4.32 12.05 3.64
C SER A 307 -5.37 13.11 3.97
N LEU A 308 -5.69 13.32 5.25
CA LEU A 308 -6.63 14.34 5.71
C LEU A 308 -5.98 15.72 5.86
N VAL A 309 -4.76 15.77 6.39
CA VAL A 309 -4.10 17.05 6.75
C VAL A 309 -2.83 17.34 5.97
N GLY A 310 -2.20 16.32 5.37
CA GLY A 310 -0.87 16.43 4.78
C GLY A 310 -0.88 16.91 3.34
N ASN A 311 0.29 17.37 2.90
CA ASN A 311 0.52 17.68 1.50
C ASN A 311 0.51 16.40 0.64
N PRO A 312 0.21 16.48 -0.67
CA PRO A 312 0.16 15.29 -1.52
C PRO A 312 1.45 14.48 -1.49
N GLY A 313 2.61 15.14 -1.56
CA GLY A 313 3.91 14.46 -1.48
C GLY A 313 4.16 13.77 -0.14
N GLU A 314 3.77 14.40 0.97
CA GLU A 314 3.87 13.81 2.31
C GLU A 314 2.97 12.58 2.45
N CYS A 315 1.74 12.65 1.92
CA CYS A 315 0.83 11.51 1.92
C CYS A 315 1.40 10.34 1.09
N PHE A 316 1.90 10.58 -0.12
CA PHE A 316 2.49 9.52 -0.95
C PHE A 316 3.72 8.89 -0.28
N ALA A 317 4.59 9.71 0.29
CA ALA A 317 5.78 9.26 1.01
C ALA A 317 5.42 8.38 2.22
N THR A 318 4.43 8.82 2.99
CA THR A 318 3.92 8.11 4.17
C THR A 318 3.29 6.79 3.75
N VAL A 319 2.42 6.78 2.72
CA VAL A 319 1.78 5.56 2.21
C VAL A 319 2.81 4.54 1.77
N ALA A 320 3.81 4.92 0.95
CA ALA A 320 4.84 4.00 0.48
C ALA A 320 5.66 3.42 1.64
N THR A 321 6.00 4.25 2.62
CA THR A 321 6.78 3.84 3.80
C THR A 321 5.98 2.90 4.71
N CYS A 322 4.74 3.27 5.04
CA CYS A 322 3.81 2.46 5.84
C CYS A 322 3.50 1.13 5.15
N TRP A 323 3.42 1.12 3.82
CA TRP A 323 3.26 -0.10 3.04
C TRP A 323 4.46 -1.03 3.21
N GLY A 324 5.69 -0.51 3.09
CA GLY A 324 6.91 -1.28 3.37
C GLY A 324 6.92 -1.91 4.76
N PHE A 325 6.60 -1.13 5.80
CA PHE A 325 6.51 -1.65 7.17
C PHE A 325 5.41 -2.68 7.37
N THR A 326 4.24 -2.47 6.77
CA THR A 326 3.13 -3.42 6.84
C THR A 326 3.54 -4.74 6.18
N SER A 327 4.24 -4.70 5.04
CA SER A 327 4.76 -5.90 4.37
C SER A 327 5.76 -6.66 5.25
N ILE A 328 6.70 -5.96 5.90
CA ILE A 328 7.66 -6.55 6.86
C ILE A 328 6.92 -7.25 8.01
N ILE A 329 5.96 -6.56 8.63
CA ILE A 329 5.18 -7.10 9.75
C ILE A 329 4.41 -8.35 9.33
N THR A 330 3.71 -8.28 8.20
CA THR A 330 2.90 -9.39 7.67
C THR A 330 3.78 -10.56 7.25
N ALA A 331 4.93 -10.33 6.63
CA ALA A 331 5.86 -11.39 6.24
C ALA A 331 6.44 -12.12 7.46
N ARG A 332 6.88 -11.38 8.48
CA ARG A 332 7.37 -11.98 9.74
C ARG A 332 6.28 -12.74 10.47
N LEU A 333 5.05 -12.24 10.45
CA LEU A 333 3.90 -12.96 10.98
C LEU A 333 3.68 -14.28 10.24
N HIS A 334 3.68 -14.24 8.90
CA HIS A 334 3.43 -15.43 8.10
C HIS A 334 4.49 -16.51 8.32
N LEU A 335 5.78 -16.13 8.33
CA LEU A 335 6.88 -17.04 8.65
C LEU A 335 6.74 -17.67 10.04
N ARG A 336 6.28 -16.92 11.04
CA ARG A 336 6.05 -17.46 12.39
C ARG A 336 4.93 -18.49 12.41
N LEU A 337 3.81 -18.22 11.74
CA LEU A 337 2.67 -19.14 11.69
C LEU A 337 3.06 -20.47 11.03
N ASP A 338 3.71 -20.41 9.85
CA ASP A 338 4.13 -21.61 9.14
C ASP A 338 5.23 -22.37 9.90
N SER A 339 6.11 -21.67 10.61
CA SER A 339 7.11 -22.32 11.47
C SER A 339 6.50 -23.10 12.63
N LEU A 340 5.36 -22.65 13.17
CA LEU A 340 4.63 -23.34 14.24
C LEU A 340 3.90 -24.55 13.69
N ALA A 341 3.26 -24.42 12.52
CA ALA A 341 2.61 -25.55 11.84
C ALA A 341 3.63 -26.67 11.55
N LEU A 342 4.82 -26.33 11.06
CA LEU A 342 5.90 -27.29 10.83
C LEU A 342 6.36 -28.01 12.09
N LYS A 343 6.42 -27.31 13.23
CA LYS A 343 6.82 -27.92 14.51
C LYS A 343 5.74 -28.85 15.07
N ALA A 344 4.47 -28.48 14.92
CA ALA A 344 3.34 -29.31 15.33
C ALA A 344 3.37 -30.66 14.59
N ASP A 345 3.63 -30.63 13.29
CA ASP A 345 3.75 -31.83 12.45
C ASP A 345 4.97 -32.70 12.81
N ALA A 346 6.13 -32.09 13.06
CA ALA A 346 7.33 -32.85 13.42
C ALA A 346 7.19 -33.58 14.77
N GLY A 347 6.34 -33.06 15.66
CA GLY A 347 6.04 -33.69 16.95
C GLY A 347 5.10 -34.88 16.86
N SER A 348 4.27 -34.98 15.81
CA SER A 348 3.30 -36.09 15.67
C SER A 348 3.93 -37.40 15.20
N ASP A 349 5.09 -37.33 14.53
CA ASP A 349 5.78 -38.50 13.97
C ASP A 349 6.74 -39.16 14.98
N ILE A 350 6.89 -38.59 16.18
CA ILE A 350 7.40 -39.36 17.31
C ILE A 350 6.20 -40.17 17.81
N PRO A 351 6.15 -41.51 17.64
CA PRO A 351 5.16 -42.33 18.31
C PRO A 351 5.39 -42.12 19.80
N LEU A 352 4.60 -41.24 20.42
CA LEU A 352 4.56 -41.08 21.86
C LEU A 352 4.20 -42.46 22.43
N PRO A 353 5.13 -43.14 23.13
CA PRO A 353 4.75 -44.34 23.85
C PRO A 353 3.83 -43.89 24.98
N LEU A 354 2.58 -44.37 24.92
CA LEU A 354 1.61 -44.37 25.99
C LEU A 354 1.04 -43.02 26.48
N SER A 355 -0.29 -43.02 26.64
CA SER A 355 -1.05 -42.36 27.70
C SER A 355 -0.27 -41.35 28.56
N LEU A 356 -0.22 -40.09 28.12
CA LEU A 356 -0.10 -39.01 29.09
C LEU A 356 -1.50 -38.70 29.60
N ASP A 357 -1.81 -39.34 30.72
CA ASP A 357 -2.89 -38.99 31.61
C ASP A 357 -2.85 -37.47 31.88
N HIS A 358 -3.99 -36.80 31.70
CA HIS A 358 -4.15 -35.34 31.83
C HIS A 358 -3.98 -34.83 33.29
N SER A 359 -3.48 -35.69 34.19
CA SER A 359 -3.36 -35.47 35.63
C SER A 359 -2.02 -34.84 36.09
N LEU A 360 -1.00 -34.73 35.23
CA LEU A 360 0.36 -34.31 35.66
C LEU A 360 0.86 -32.94 35.16
N VAL A 361 0.07 -32.14 34.43
CA VAL A 361 0.45 -30.76 34.06
C VAL A 361 -0.02 -29.75 35.13
N ARG A 362 0.28 -30.05 36.39
CA ARG A 362 0.08 -29.15 37.53
C ARG A 362 1.26 -29.28 38.50
N ASP A 363 2.46 -28.95 38.04
CA ASP A 363 3.55 -28.59 38.95
C ASP A 363 4.32 -27.38 38.41
N SER A 364 4.05 -26.24 39.03
CA SER A 364 4.44 -24.88 38.62
C SER A 364 5.67 -24.37 39.38
N SER A 365 6.68 -25.21 39.63
CA SER A 365 7.83 -24.88 40.50
C SER A 365 9.10 -24.45 39.76
N TRP A 366 9.07 -24.25 38.44
CA TRP A 366 10.27 -23.96 37.63
C TRP A 366 10.58 -22.48 37.36
N TRP A 367 9.83 -21.54 37.93
CA TRP A 367 10.08 -20.09 37.72
C TRP A 367 10.88 -19.38 38.83
N ASP A 368 11.29 -20.07 39.90
CA ASP A 368 12.06 -19.47 41.00
C ASP A 368 13.52 -19.91 41.03
N ARG A 369 14.29 -19.60 39.96
CA ARG A 369 15.76 -19.57 40.06
C ARG A 369 16.42 -18.59 39.09
#